data_AF-A0A559M005-F1
#
_entry.id   AF-A0A559M005-F1
#
_cell.length_a   1.000
_cell.length_b   1.000
_cell.length_c   1.000
_cell.angle_alpha   90.00
_cell.angle_beta   90.00
_cell.angle_gamma   90.00
#
_symmetry.space_group_name_H-M   'P 1'
#
loop_
_entity.id
_entity.type
_entity.pdbx_description
1 polymer ?
#
loop_
_entity_poly.entity_id
_entity_poly.type
_entity_poly.pdbx_seq_one_letter_code
_entity_poly.pdbx_strand_id
1 'polypeptide(L)'
;MRPVLPRTDTEIAHISLPDGTFKCPKCPRTFREEGKASRHLQVYRHAYACTAPGCTWSYNLPKDLRRHSHTHNPQARRYNCPHPDCVIGPRTLTMSFARPDLLNRHLRNAH
;
A
#
# COMPACT_ATOMS: atom_id res chain seq x y z
N MET A 1 6.28 -23.63 6.46
CA MET A 1 5.87 -22.50 5.60
C MET A 1 4.36 -22.38 5.69
N ARG A 2 3.83 -21.24 6.16
CA ARG A 2 2.39 -21.09 6.44
C ARG A 2 1.63 -20.70 5.17
N PRO A 3 0.55 -21.40 4.79
CA PRO A 3 -0.18 -21.10 3.57
C PRO A 3 -0.84 -19.72 3.64
N VAL A 4 -0.62 -18.91 2.61
CA VAL A 4 -1.31 -17.64 2.39
C VAL A 4 -2.70 -17.98 1.87
N LEU A 5 -3.67 -18.11 2.77
CA LEU A 5 -5.06 -18.33 2.37
C LEU A 5 -5.62 -17.03 1.76
N PRO A 6 -6.16 -17.04 0.53
CA PRO A 6 -6.91 -15.92 0.01
C PRO A 6 -8.19 -15.78 0.84
N ARG A 7 -8.39 -14.62 1.46
CA ARG A 7 -9.65 -14.33 2.13
C ARG A 7 -10.75 -14.26 1.07
N THR A 8 -11.81 -15.04 1.28
CA THR A 8 -12.93 -15.22 0.36
C THR A 8 -13.60 -13.89 0.03
N ASP A 9 -13.94 -13.78 -1.25
CA ASP A 9 -14.54 -12.66 -1.96
C ASP A 9 -15.70 -12.02 -1.17
N THR A 10 -15.42 -10.92 -0.47
CA THR A 10 -16.48 -10.02 -0.02
C THR A 10 -16.71 -9.07 -1.18
N GLU A 11 -17.73 -9.31 -1.99
CA GLU A 11 -18.11 -8.44 -3.11
C GLU A 11 -18.55 -7.08 -2.57
N ILE A 12 -17.59 -6.18 -2.37
CA ILE A 12 -17.90 -4.79 -2.08
C ILE A 12 -18.46 -4.20 -3.39
N ALA A 13 -19.75 -3.87 -3.37
CA ALA A 13 -20.48 -3.18 -4.44
C ALA A 13 -20.71 -1.70 -4.09
N HIS A 14 -20.95 -0.87 -5.10
CA HIS A 14 -21.20 0.56 -4.92
C HIS A 14 -22.69 0.78 -4.66
N ILE A 15 -23.04 1.91 -4.07
CA ILE A 15 -24.42 2.30 -3.81
C ILE A 15 -24.84 3.26 -4.93
N SER A 16 -25.81 2.88 -5.74
CA SER A 16 -26.40 3.74 -6.77
C SER A 16 -27.36 4.73 -6.14
N LEU A 17 -27.16 6.02 -6.39
CA LEU A 17 -27.96 7.13 -5.89
C LEU A 17 -28.96 7.60 -6.96
N PRO A 18 -30.11 8.17 -6.54
CA PRO A 18 -31.14 8.66 -7.48
C PRO A 18 -30.68 9.79 -8.41
N ASP A 19 -29.58 10.46 -8.09
CA ASP A 19 -28.92 11.47 -8.94
C ASP A 19 -28.11 10.85 -10.11
N GLY A 20 -28.15 9.52 -10.28
CA GLY A 20 -27.37 8.81 -11.31
C GLY A 20 -25.89 8.66 -10.96
N THR A 21 -25.53 8.84 -9.68
CA THR A 21 -24.15 8.73 -9.18
C THR A 21 -23.96 7.49 -8.30
N PHE A 22 -22.71 7.05 -8.17
CA PHE A 22 -22.33 5.81 -7.48
C PHE A 22 -21.44 6.14 -6.28
N LYS A 23 -21.93 5.85 -5.07
CA LYS A 23 -21.23 6.12 -3.80
C LYS A 23 -20.51 4.88 -3.28
N CYS A 24 -19.31 5.07 -2.75
CA CYS A 24 -18.60 4.00 -2.08
C CYS A 24 -19.16 3.76 -0.66
N PRO A 25 -19.42 2.51 -0.24
CA PRO A 25 -19.88 2.21 1.12
C PRO A 25 -18.77 2.33 2.18
N LYS A 26 -17.50 2.37 1.78
CA LYS A 26 -16.33 2.38 2.68
C LYS A 26 -15.66 3.76 2.81
N CYS A 27 -16.06 4.74 2.00
CA CYS A 27 -15.47 6.08 2.03
C CYS A 27 -16.45 7.12 1.47
N PRO A 28 -16.22 8.43 1.70
CA PRO A 28 -17.11 9.47 1.21
C PRO A 28 -17.01 9.75 -0.30
N ARG A 29 -16.29 8.93 -1.09
CA ARG A 29 -16.16 9.16 -2.54
C ARG A 29 -17.43 8.77 -3.29
N THR A 30 -17.78 9.63 -4.24
CA THR A 30 -18.88 9.45 -5.19
C THR A 30 -18.33 9.55 -6.62
N PHE A 31 -18.83 8.70 -7.51
CA PHE A 31 -18.40 8.60 -8.91
C PHE A 31 -19.61 8.79 -9.83
N ARG A 32 -19.41 9.38 -11.01
CA ARG A 32 -20.46 9.52 -12.04
C ARG A 32 -20.58 8.31 -12.96
N GLU A 33 -19.62 7.40 -12.90
CA GLU A 33 -19.55 6.23 -13.77
C GLU A 33 -19.42 4.95 -12.93
N GLU A 34 -20.22 3.95 -13.27
CA GLU A 34 -20.26 2.67 -12.58
C GLU A 34 -18.89 1.96 -12.62
N GLY A 35 -18.26 1.92 -13.81
CA GLY A 35 -16.94 1.30 -13.98
C GLY A 35 -15.85 1.94 -13.11
N LYS A 36 -15.92 3.25 -12.89
CA LYS A 36 -15.00 3.96 -11.98
C LYS A 36 -15.25 3.61 -10.53
N ALA A 37 -16.52 3.53 -10.13
CA ALA A 37 -16.91 3.09 -8.78
C ALA A 37 -16.46 1.66 -8.53
N SER A 38 -16.77 0.73 -9.44
CA SER A 38 -16.43 -0.68 -9.32
C SER A 38 -14.91 -0.91 -9.21
N ARG A 39 -14.11 -0.25 -10.07
CA ARG A 39 -12.64 -0.28 -9.96
C ARG A 39 -12.13 0.32 -8.66
N HIS A 40 -12.75 1.39 -8.15
CA HIS A 40 -12.42 1.94 -6.85
C HIS A 40 -12.68 0.93 -5.73
N LEU A 41 -13.73 0.10 -5.81
CA LEU A 41 -14.00 -0.89 -4.76
C LEU A 41 -12.97 -2.00 -4.70
N GLN A 42 -12.28 -2.28 -5.81
CA GLN A 42 -11.14 -3.19 -5.82
C GLN A 42 -10.04 -2.71 -4.87
N VAL A 43 -9.94 -1.41 -4.57
CA VAL A 43 -9.00 -0.93 -3.56
C VAL A 43 -9.35 -1.45 -2.18
N TYR A 44 -10.61 -1.70 -1.83
CA TYR A 44 -10.98 -2.29 -0.54
C TYR A 44 -10.93 -3.80 -0.53
N ARG A 45 -10.86 -4.43 -1.72
CA ARG A 45 -10.53 -5.84 -1.90
C ARG A 45 -9.02 -6.05 -1.67
N HIS A 46 -8.53 -5.55 -0.54
CA HIS A 46 -7.18 -5.81 -0.05
C HIS A 46 -7.09 -7.28 0.38
N ALA A 47 -7.10 -8.20 -0.60
CA ALA A 47 -7.13 -9.64 -0.37
C ALA A 47 -5.92 -10.13 0.45
N TYR A 48 -4.83 -9.34 0.45
CA TYR A 48 -3.57 -9.67 1.09
C TYR A 48 -3.33 -8.81 2.33
N ALA A 49 -3.92 -9.21 3.46
CA ALA A 49 -3.70 -8.58 4.75
C ALA A 49 -2.40 -9.05 5.43
N CYS A 50 -1.74 -8.15 6.15
CA CYS A 50 -0.60 -8.51 7.00
C CYS A 50 -1.07 -9.27 8.24
N THR A 51 -0.36 -10.34 8.59
CA THR A 51 -0.65 -11.18 9.77
C THR A 51 0.27 -10.90 10.95
N ALA A 52 1.12 -9.87 10.84
CA ALA A 52 2.03 -9.48 11.92
C ALA A 52 1.26 -8.89 13.11
N PRO A 53 1.67 -9.20 14.36
CA PRO A 53 1.00 -8.69 15.55
C PRO A 53 1.05 -7.16 15.58
N GLY A 54 -0.10 -6.50 15.72
CA GLY A 54 -0.23 -5.04 15.74
C GLY A 54 -0.21 -4.36 14.36
N CYS A 55 -0.15 -5.11 13.25
CA CYS A 55 -0.20 -4.54 11.91
C CYS A 55 -1.58 -4.68 11.27
N THR A 56 -2.20 -3.55 10.90
CA THR A 56 -3.52 -3.48 10.26
C THR A 56 -3.46 -3.26 8.75
N TRP A 57 -2.28 -3.36 8.15
CA TRP A 57 -2.06 -3.03 6.75
C TRP A 57 -2.48 -4.17 5.83
N SER A 58 -3.08 -3.81 4.70
CA SER A 58 -3.56 -4.75 3.70
C SER A 58 -3.30 -4.22 2.29
N TYR A 59 -3.13 -5.16 1.35
CA TYR A 59 -2.68 -4.88 0.00
C TYR A 59 -3.55 -5.58 -1.03
N ASN A 60 -3.61 -4.98 -2.22
CA ASN A 60 -4.36 -5.50 -3.36
C ASN A 60 -3.59 -6.57 -4.13
N LEU A 61 -2.26 -6.63 -3.95
CA LEU A 61 -1.36 -7.54 -4.65
C LEU A 61 -0.48 -8.31 -3.66
N PRO A 62 -0.20 -9.60 -3.92
CA PRO A 62 0.61 -10.42 -3.02
C PRO A 62 2.07 -9.94 -2.96
N LYS A 63 2.58 -9.39 -4.07
CA LYS A 63 3.95 -8.82 -4.14
C LYS A 63 4.14 -7.60 -3.23
N ASP A 64 3.07 -6.84 -2.98
CA ASP A 64 3.13 -5.66 -2.12
C ASP A 64 3.05 -6.09 -0.65
N LEU A 65 2.19 -7.07 -0.31
CA LEU A 65 2.19 -7.66 1.03
C LEU A 65 3.54 -8.31 1.38
N ARG A 66 4.11 -9.11 0.47
CA ARG A 66 5.41 -9.77 0.68
C ARG A 66 6.52 -8.76 0.93
N ARG A 67 6.47 -7.63 0.24
CA ARG A 67 7.43 -6.55 0.41
C ARG A 67 7.23 -5.79 1.71
N HIS A 68 5.98 -5.56 2.10
CA HIS A 68 5.67 -4.98 3.38
C HIS A 68 6.12 -5.86 4.55
N SER A 69 5.99 -7.18 4.46
CA SER A 69 6.43 -8.04 5.56
C SER A 69 7.90 -7.87 5.93
N HIS A 70 8.74 -7.38 5.00
CA HIS A 70 10.15 -7.08 5.27
C HIS A 70 10.33 -5.88 6.20
N THR A 71 9.35 -4.98 6.34
CA THR A 71 9.43 -3.88 7.31
C THR A 71 9.31 -4.37 8.75
N HIS A 72 8.69 -5.54 8.97
CA HIS A 72 8.64 -6.20 10.27
C HIS A 72 9.94 -6.96 10.58
N ASN A 73 10.84 -7.12 9.61
CA ASN A 73 12.14 -7.73 9.85
C ASN A 73 13.15 -6.65 10.28
N PRO A 74 13.55 -6.59 11.56
CA PRO A 74 14.53 -5.60 12.03
C PRO A 74 15.92 -5.78 11.40
N GLN A 75 16.22 -6.98 10.89
CA GLN A 75 17.47 -7.33 10.22
C GLN A 75 17.44 -7.06 8.71
N ALA A 76 16.36 -6.47 8.18
CA ALA A 76 16.25 -6.15 6.76
C ALA A 76 17.37 -5.20 6.32
N ARG A 77 18.02 -5.56 5.21
CA ARG A 77 19.09 -4.75 4.60
C ARG A 77 18.56 -3.35 4.28
N ARG A 78 19.25 -2.34 4.80
CA ARG A 78 18.95 -0.93 4.50
C ARG A 78 19.91 -0.40 3.44
N TYR A 79 19.44 0.57 2.68
CA TYR A 79 20.14 1.17 1.54
C TYR A 79 20.44 2.63 1.87
N ASN A 80 21.72 2.98 1.93
CA ASN A 80 22.18 4.33 2.23
C ASN A 80 22.39 5.14 0.95
N CYS A 81 22.25 6.46 1.02
CA CYS A 81 22.68 7.33 -0.06
C CYS A 81 24.24 7.37 -0.10
N PRO A 82 24.88 7.25 -1.28
CA PRO A 82 26.33 7.36 -1.40
C PRO A 82 26.87 8.78 -1.22
N HIS A 83 26.01 9.81 -1.22
CA HIS A 83 26.42 11.20 -1.05
C HIS A 83 26.55 11.55 0.44
N PRO A 84 27.75 11.93 0.92
CA PRO A 84 28.01 12.18 2.35
C PRO A 84 27.27 13.41 2.90
N ASP A 85 26.97 14.40 2.06
CA ASP A 85 26.23 15.61 2.43
C ASP A 85 24.71 15.46 2.26
N CYS A 86 24.24 14.28 1.88
CA CYS A 86 22.82 14.06 1.62
C CYS A 86 22.04 13.81 2.91
N VAL A 87 21.30 14.84 3.34
CA VAL A 87 20.36 14.73 4.45
C VAL A 87 19.04 14.14 3.97
N ILE A 88 18.81 12.86 4.27
CA ILE A 88 17.56 12.16 3.94
C ILE A 88 16.46 12.57 4.94
N GLY A 89 15.99 13.82 4.84
CA GLY A 89 14.76 14.38 5.43
C GLY A 89 14.53 14.24 6.97
N PRO A 90 13.95 15.26 7.65
CA PRO A 90 13.72 15.24 9.10
C PRO A 90 12.58 14.30 9.58
N ARG A 91 12.01 13.46 8.70
CA ARG A 91 10.78 12.70 8.97
C ARG A 91 10.99 11.21 9.25
N THR A 92 12.19 10.68 9.07
CA THR A 92 12.49 9.28 9.34
C THR A 92 13.71 9.18 10.24
N LEU A 93 13.55 8.55 11.41
CA LEU A 93 14.62 8.26 12.39
C LEU A 93 15.74 7.34 11.85
N THR A 94 15.74 7.05 10.55
CA THR A 94 16.68 6.15 9.91
C THR A 94 17.26 6.84 8.68
N MET A 95 18.58 7.02 8.67
CA MET A 95 19.36 7.57 7.53
C MET A 95 19.47 6.58 6.35
N SER A 96 18.49 5.68 6.18
CA SER A 96 18.56 4.63 5.17
C SER A 96 17.18 4.15 4.72
N PHE A 97 17.11 3.81 3.43
CA PHE A 97 15.91 3.31 2.79
C PHE A 97 15.75 1.81 3.03
N ALA A 98 14.54 1.37 3.33
CA ALA A 98 14.23 -0.06 3.45
C ALA A 98 14.27 -0.82 2.10
N ARG A 99 14.39 -0.09 0.97
CA ARG A 99 14.32 -0.65 -0.39
C ARG A 99 15.19 0.13 -1.38
N PRO A 100 15.74 -0.55 -2.41
CA PRO A 100 16.57 0.08 -3.43
C PRO A 100 15.77 1.01 -4.35
N ASP A 101 14.50 0.69 -4.66
CA ASP A 101 13.67 1.55 -5.51
C ASP A 101 13.44 2.93 -4.88
N LEU A 102 13.35 2.98 -3.55
CA LEU A 102 13.18 4.24 -2.81
C LEU A 102 14.46 5.06 -2.83
N LEU A 103 15.62 4.40 -2.65
CA LEU A 103 16.92 5.03 -2.84
C LEU A 103 17.05 5.57 -4.28
N ASN A 104 16.81 4.75 -5.31
CA ASN A 104 16.92 5.19 -6.70
C ASN A 104 15.99 6.36 -7.03
N ARG A 105 14.77 6.37 -6.50
CA ARG A 105 13.86 7.52 -6.66
C ARG A 105 14.39 8.75 -5.94
N HIS A 106 14.96 8.60 -4.75
CA HIS A 106 15.62 9.69 -4.05
C HIS A 106 16.82 10.22 -4.85
N LEU A 107 17.69 9.33 -5.34
CA LEU A 107 18.84 9.69 -6.16
C LEU A 107 18.47 10.42 -7.45
N ARG A 108 17.30 10.16 -8.04
CA ARG A 108 16.82 10.90 -9.23
C ARG A 108 16.18 12.25 -8.93
N ASN A 109 15.72 12.45 -7.70
CA ASN A 109 14.94 13.61 -7.33
C ASN A 109 15.74 14.61 -6.47
N ALA A 110 16.74 14.13 -5.74
CA ALA A 110 17.56 14.91 -4.81
C ALA A 110 19.00 15.14 -5.32
N HIS A 111 19.43 14.36 -6.31
CA HIS A 111 20.70 14.48 -7.02
C HIS A 111 20.42 14.36 -8.53
#